data_AF-A0A963SHD9-F1
#
_entry.id   AF-A0A963SHD9-F1
#
_cell.length_a   1.000
_cell.length_b   1.000
_cell.length_c   1.000
_cell.angle_alpha   90.00
_cell.angle_beta   90.00
_cell.angle_gamma   90.00
#
_symmetry.space_group_name_H-M   'P 1'
#
loop_
_entity.id
_entity.type
_entity.pdbx_description
1 polymer ?
#
loop_
_entity_poly.entity_id
_entity_poly.type
_entity_poly.pdbx_seq_one_letter_code
_entity_poly.pdbx_strand_id
1 'polypeptide(L)'
;NDLLQELDRMSFDVYETHETITAKERPIVVITSNNEKELPDAFLRRCFFHYIKFPDRETMADIIEVHYPGIQKTLVKKAMDIFYELRDVPGLKKKPSTSELLDWLKLLLNEDVPLEVLQDSNPNNAIPPLHGALLKNEQDVMLFERLAFMARRNPV
;
A
#
# COMPACT_ATOMS: atom_id res chain seq x y z
N ASN A 1 10.00 28.01 -5.55
CA ASN A 1 10.16 27.07 -4.43
C ASN A 1 11.42 26.29 -4.72
N ASP A 2 12.58 26.83 -4.34
CA ASP A 2 13.88 26.31 -4.75
C ASP A 2 14.50 25.47 -3.64
N LEU A 3 13.76 24.42 -3.24
CA LEU A 3 14.22 23.45 -2.24
C LEU A 3 15.62 22.92 -2.54
N LEU A 4 16.01 22.86 -3.82
CA LEU A 4 17.35 22.46 -4.24
C LEU A 4 18.41 23.49 -3.85
N GLN A 5 18.12 24.79 -3.94
CA GLN A 5 19.03 25.84 -3.51
C GLN A 5 19.28 25.78 -2.00
N GLU A 6 18.23 25.58 -1.19
CA GLU A 6 18.41 25.46 0.26
C GLU A 6 19.19 24.18 0.63
N LEU A 7 18.89 23.06 -0.04
CA LEU A 7 19.62 21.80 0.12
C LEU A 7 21.06 21.89 -0.38
N ASP A 8 21.35 22.61 -1.46
CA ASP A 8 22.73 22.78 -1.96
C ASP A 8 23.55 23.70 -1.05
N ARG A 9 22.93 24.76 -0.50
CA ARG A 9 23.58 25.71 0.42
C ARG A 9 23.67 25.24 1.85
N MET A 10 22.90 24.22 2.23
CA MET A 10 22.72 23.79 3.63
C MET A 10 22.29 24.95 4.54
N SER A 11 21.49 25.87 3.98
CA SER A 11 21.05 27.09 4.65
C SER A 11 19.76 27.61 4.05
N PHE A 12 18.91 28.21 4.87
CA PHE A 12 17.66 28.85 4.44
C PHE A 12 17.34 30.07 5.30
N ASP A 13 16.52 30.96 4.79
CA ASP A 13 16.07 32.17 5.48
C ASP A 13 14.68 31.95 6.11
N VAL A 14 14.51 32.38 7.35
CA VAL A 14 13.23 32.42 8.06
C VAL A 14 12.73 33.86 8.02
N TYR A 15 11.76 34.12 7.14
CA TYR A 15 11.30 35.49 6.85
C TYR A 15 10.68 36.18 8.06
N GLU A 16 9.96 35.43 8.90
CA GLU A 16 9.26 35.94 10.07
C GLU A 16 10.21 36.41 11.17
N THR A 17 11.41 35.82 11.25
CA THR A 17 12.42 36.18 12.27
C THR A 17 13.57 36.99 11.69
N HIS A 18 13.65 37.13 10.37
CA HIS A 18 14.78 37.72 9.64
C HIS A 18 16.11 37.03 9.95
N GLU A 19 16.08 35.73 10.21
CA GLU A 19 17.26 34.93 10.51
C GLU A 19 17.61 34.00 9.36
N THR A 20 18.91 33.87 9.10
CA THR A 20 19.43 32.82 8.22
C THR A 20 19.88 31.65 9.07
N ILE A 21 19.29 30.49 8.84
CA ILE A 21 19.63 29.25 9.53
C ILE A 21 20.56 28.43 8.64
N THR A 22 21.78 28.17 9.11
CA THR A 22 22.79 27.36 8.40
C THR A 22 23.10 26.09 9.20
N ALA A 23 23.15 24.95 8.50
CA ALA A 23 23.50 23.69 9.13
C ALA A 23 24.98 23.67 9.54
N LYS A 24 25.26 23.33 10.80
CA LYS A 24 26.64 23.18 11.31
C LYS A 24 27.33 21.96 10.72
N GLU A 25 26.58 20.87 10.57
CA GLU A 25 27.01 19.60 10.00
C GLU A 25 26.12 19.29 8.81
N ARG A 26 26.70 18.68 7.76
CA ARG A 26 25.94 18.36 6.53
C ARG A 26 24.98 17.19 6.80
N PRO A 27 23.65 17.38 6.72
CA PRO A 27 22.70 16.30 7.00
C PRO A 27 22.60 15.30 5.84
N ILE A 28 22.19 14.08 6.18
CA ILE A 28 21.64 13.13 5.20
C ILE A 28 20.18 13.50 4.97
N VAL A 29 19.80 13.71 3.72
CA VAL A 29 18.45 14.13 3.33
C VAL A 29 17.75 12.97 2.62
N VAL A 30 16.60 12.57 3.14
CA VAL A 30 15.74 11.54 2.55
C VAL A 30 14.46 12.19 2.05
N ILE A 31 14.19 12.04 0.75
CA ILE A 31 12.98 12.56 0.11
C ILE A 31 12.16 11.37 -0.38
N THR A 32 10.89 11.32 0.01
CA THR A 32 9.94 10.29 -0.45
C THR A 32 8.96 10.90 -1.44
N SER A 33 8.68 10.18 -2.53
CA SER A 33 7.62 10.54 -3.48
C SER A 33 6.63 9.39 -3.60
N ASN A 34 5.33 9.71 -3.65
CA ASN A 34 4.26 8.77 -3.97
C ASN A 34 4.07 8.58 -5.49
N ASN A 35 4.94 9.19 -6.31
CA ASN A 35 4.92 9.14 -7.77
C ASN A 35 3.64 9.72 -8.42
N GLU A 36 2.86 10.54 -7.71
CA GLU A 36 1.70 11.26 -8.31
C GLU A 36 2.15 12.43 -9.18
N LYS A 37 3.27 13.06 -8.82
CA LYS A 37 3.97 14.05 -9.63
C LYS A 37 5.42 13.64 -9.76
N GLU A 38 5.90 13.59 -10.99
CA GLU A 38 7.30 13.32 -11.24
C GLU A 38 8.17 14.40 -10.59
N LEU A 39 9.25 13.96 -9.94
CA LEU A 39 10.25 14.89 -9.43
C LEU A 39 10.94 15.56 -10.62
N PRO A 40 11.17 16.88 -10.58
CA PRO A 40 11.87 17.58 -11.64
C PRO A 40 13.25 16.95 -11.90
N ASP A 41 13.71 16.97 -13.15
CA ASP A 41 15.04 16.46 -13.55
C ASP A 41 16.18 17.03 -12.69
N ALA A 42 16.03 18.29 -12.24
CA ALA A 42 16.98 18.95 -11.36
C ALA A 42 17.18 18.25 -9.99
N PHE A 43 16.16 17.55 -9.47
CA PHE A 43 16.26 16.67 -8.30
C PHE A 43 16.89 15.33 -8.66
N LEU A 44 16.41 14.70 -9.74
CA LEU A 44 16.87 13.38 -10.16
C LEU A 44 18.37 13.35 -10.45
N ARG A 45 18.94 14.45 -10.96
CA ARG A 45 20.39 14.58 -11.20
C ARG A 45 21.22 14.86 -9.96
N ARG A 46 20.62 15.33 -8.86
CA ARG A 46 21.33 15.70 -7.61
C ARG A 46 21.10 14.71 -6.46
N CYS A 47 20.12 13.83 -6.58
CA CYS A 47 19.77 12.84 -5.57
C CYS A 47 20.03 11.41 -6.09
N PHE A 48 20.46 10.52 -5.20
CA PHE A 48 20.44 9.09 -5.49
C PHE A 48 18.98 8.61 -5.51
N PHE A 49 18.50 8.21 -6.67
CA PHE A 49 17.14 7.70 -6.82
C PHE A 49 17.09 6.21 -6.50
N HIS A 50 16.20 5.83 -5.58
CA HIS A 50 15.91 4.45 -5.25
C HIS A 50 14.41 4.19 -5.38
N TYR A 51 14.03 3.31 -6.31
CA TYR A 51 12.65 2.88 -6.48
C TYR A 51 12.33 1.70 -5.56
N ILE A 52 11.40 1.92 -4.63
CA ILE A 52 10.89 0.87 -3.75
C ILE A 52 9.76 0.16 -4.49
N LYS A 53 10.03 -1.08 -4.90
CA LYS A 53 9.01 -1.94 -5.50
C LYS A 53 7.96 -2.30 -4.46
N PHE A 54 6.72 -2.50 -4.91
CA PHE A 54 5.70 -3.10 -4.06
C PHE A 54 6.18 -4.49 -3.59
N PRO A 55 6.01 -4.87 -2.31
CA PRO A 55 6.53 -6.14 -1.79
C PRO A 55 6.01 -7.34 -2.59
N ASP A 56 6.88 -8.30 -2.87
CA ASP A 56 6.49 -9.63 -3.32
C ASP A 56 5.92 -10.45 -2.14
N ARG A 57 5.46 -11.67 -2.43
CA ARG A 57 4.83 -12.53 -1.42
C ARG A 57 5.76 -12.88 -0.26
N GLU A 58 7.05 -13.07 -0.52
CA GLU A 58 8.03 -13.39 0.51
C GLU A 58 8.26 -12.19 1.42
N THR A 59 8.55 -11.02 0.85
CA THR A 59 8.72 -9.77 1.59
C THR A 59 7.45 -9.39 2.35
N MET A 60 6.28 -9.62 1.76
CA MET A 60 4.99 -9.35 2.41
C MET A 60 4.76 -10.27 3.61
N ALA A 61 5.16 -11.55 3.52
CA ALA A 61 5.08 -12.48 4.63
C ALA A 61 5.98 -12.03 5.80
N ASP A 62 7.20 -11.56 5.50
CA ASP A 62 8.10 -11.01 6.52
C ASP A 62 7.52 -9.77 7.19
N ILE A 63 6.90 -8.87 6.42
CA ILE A 63 6.19 -7.70 6.96
C ILE A 63 5.07 -8.17 7.90
N ILE A 64 4.23 -9.11 7.45
CA ILE A 64 3.11 -9.63 8.26
C ILE A 64 3.61 -10.25 9.56
N GLU A 65 4.70 -11.02 9.55
CA GLU A 65 5.25 -11.67 10.74
C GLU A 65 5.71 -10.63 11.78
N VAL A 66 6.29 -9.50 11.36
CA VAL A 66 6.69 -8.41 12.28
C VAL A 66 5.47 -7.76 12.94
N HIS A 67 4.35 -7.65 12.21
CA HIS A 67 3.13 -7.02 12.71
C HIS A 67 2.24 -7.98 13.52
N TYR A 68 2.22 -9.27 13.16
CA TYR A 68 1.39 -10.31 13.78
C TYR A 68 2.21 -11.58 14.06
N PRO A 69 3.11 -11.56 15.07
CA PRO A 69 3.97 -12.71 15.37
C PRO A 69 3.16 -13.96 15.68
N GLY A 70 3.51 -15.10 15.05
CA GLY A 70 2.83 -16.37 15.29
C GLY A 70 1.43 -16.48 14.67
N ILE A 71 1.05 -15.57 13.77
CA ILE A 71 -0.20 -15.67 13.01
C ILE A 71 -0.27 -17.00 12.23
N GLN A 72 -1.48 -17.55 12.11
CA GLN A 72 -1.67 -18.82 11.43
C GLN A 72 -1.24 -18.74 9.95
N LYS A 73 -0.22 -19.50 9.55
CA LYS A 73 0.35 -19.46 8.19
C LYS A 73 -0.67 -19.72 7.09
N THR A 74 -1.68 -20.55 7.35
CA THR A 74 -2.77 -20.84 6.42
C THR A 74 -3.66 -19.63 6.18
N LEU A 75 -3.95 -18.85 7.23
CA LEU A 75 -4.68 -17.58 7.13
C LEU A 75 -3.90 -16.59 6.28
N VAL A 76 -2.62 -16.37 6.61
CA VAL A 76 -1.74 -15.45 5.88
C VAL A 76 -1.67 -15.80 4.40
N LYS A 77 -1.43 -17.08 4.08
CA LYS A 77 -1.37 -17.54 2.70
C LYS A 77 -2.65 -17.21 1.93
N LYS A 78 -3.82 -17.52 2.50
CA LYS A 78 -5.11 -17.24 1.85
C LYS A 78 -5.41 -15.75 1.72
N ALA A 79 -5.13 -14.98 2.76
CA ALA A 79 -5.27 -13.53 2.72
C ALA A 79 -4.36 -12.91 1.64
N MET A 80 -3.11 -13.37 1.54
CA MET A 80 -2.19 -12.93 0.47
C MET A 80 -2.69 -13.35 -0.91
N ASP A 81 -3.24 -14.56 -1.08
CA ASP A 81 -3.81 -15.00 -2.37
C ASP A 81 -4.89 -14.02 -2.83
N ILE A 82 -5.90 -13.77 -1.98
CA ILE A 82 -6.99 -12.82 -2.24
C ILE A 82 -6.45 -11.40 -2.49
N PHE A 83 -5.50 -10.94 -1.68
CA PHE A 83 -4.95 -9.60 -1.78
C PHE A 83 -4.25 -9.34 -3.12
N TYR A 84 -3.40 -10.26 -3.58
CA TYR A 84 -2.72 -10.10 -4.86
C TYR A 84 -3.67 -10.30 -6.05
N GLU A 85 -4.62 -11.23 -5.98
CA GLU A 85 -5.68 -11.36 -6.98
C GLU A 85 -6.48 -10.05 -7.11
N LEU A 86 -6.85 -9.44 -5.99
CA LEU A 86 -7.55 -8.17 -5.97
C LEU A 86 -6.70 -7.05 -6.62
N ARG A 87 -5.39 -6.99 -6.35
CA ARG A 87 -4.48 -6.00 -6.97
C ARG A 87 -4.33 -6.17 -8.48
N ASP A 88 -4.61 -7.35 -9.00
CA ASP A 88 -4.54 -7.68 -10.42
C ASP A 88 -5.86 -7.41 -11.16
N VAL A 89 -6.95 -7.09 -10.43
CA VAL A 89 -8.24 -6.70 -11.03
C VAL A 89 -8.06 -5.46 -11.93
N PRO A 90 -8.38 -5.56 -13.24
CA PRO A 90 -8.29 -4.44 -14.15
C PRO A 90 -9.29 -3.33 -13.80
N GLY A 91 -8.86 -2.07 -13.91
CA GLY A 91 -9.74 -0.91 -13.74
C GLY A 91 -9.92 -0.41 -12.29
N LEU A 92 -9.30 -1.07 -11.30
CA LEU A 92 -9.22 -0.50 -9.95
C LEU A 92 -8.48 0.84 -9.98
N LYS A 93 -9.12 1.88 -9.43
CA LYS A 93 -8.52 3.20 -9.30
C LYS A 93 -7.42 3.21 -8.24
N LYS A 94 -7.69 2.65 -7.06
CA LYS A 94 -6.71 2.52 -5.98
C LYS A 94 -6.49 1.05 -5.67
N LYS A 95 -5.34 0.51 -6.09
CA LYS A 95 -4.90 -0.82 -5.67
C LYS A 95 -4.66 -0.84 -4.15
N PRO A 96 -5.15 -1.85 -3.41
CA PRO A 96 -4.96 -1.94 -1.97
C PRO A 96 -3.46 -2.03 -1.62
N SER A 97 -2.99 -1.29 -0.63
CA SER A 97 -1.58 -1.26 -0.21
C SER A 97 -1.30 -2.25 0.93
N THR A 98 -0.05 -2.31 1.36
CA THR A 98 0.38 -3.11 2.53
C THR A 98 -0.46 -2.78 3.77
N SER A 99 -0.77 -1.50 4.01
CA SER A 99 -1.56 -1.08 5.17
C SER A 99 -2.98 -1.66 5.15
N GLU A 100 -3.65 -1.64 3.99
CA GLU A 100 -4.98 -2.21 3.86
C GLU A 100 -4.98 -3.74 4.07
N LEU A 101 -3.93 -4.46 3.67
CA LEU A 101 -3.77 -5.89 3.98
C LEU A 101 -3.62 -6.13 5.49
N LEU A 102 -2.76 -5.34 6.15
CA LEU A 102 -2.54 -5.47 7.60
C LEU A 102 -3.81 -5.15 8.39
N ASP A 103 -4.55 -4.10 8.01
CA ASP A 103 -5.83 -3.75 8.62
C ASP A 103 -6.86 -4.86 8.41
N TRP A 104 -6.91 -5.44 7.21
CA TRP A 104 -7.83 -6.54 6.92
C TRP A 104 -7.50 -7.79 7.75
N LEU A 105 -6.22 -8.17 7.87
CA LEU A 105 -5.79 -9.26 8.74
C LEU A 105 -6.19 -9.00 10.20
N LYS A 106 -6.02 -7.77 10.70
CA LYS A 106 -6.45 -7.39 12.06
C LYS A 106 -7.93 -7.63 12.28
N LEU A 107 -8.76 -7.27 11.30
CA LEU A 107 -10.20 -7.46 11.37
C LEU A 107 -10.58 -8.94 11.34
N LEU A 108 -9.97 -9.73 10.45
CA LEU A 108 -10.21 -11.18 10.38
C LEU A 108 -9.88 -11.89 11.71
N LEU A 109 -8.80 -11.46 12.37
CA LEU A 109 -8.39 -11.98 13.68
C LEU A 109 -9.35 -11.55 14.80
N ASN A 110 -9.84 -10.32 14.78
CA ASN A 110 -10.72 -9.80 15.83
C ASN A 110 -12.15 -10.35 15.76
N GLU A 111 -12.63 -10.63 14.54
CA GLU A 111 -13.99 -11.14 14.29
C GLU A 111 -14.06 -12.68 14.36
N ASP A 112 -12.97 -13.35 14.77
CA ASP A 112 -12.83 -14.81 14.79
C ASP A 112 -13.34 -15.48 13.50
N VAL A 113 -13.08 -14.85 12.35
CA VAL A 113 -13.63 -15.30 11.07
C VAL A 113 -13.09 -16.71 10.77
N PRO A 114 -13.98 -17.72 10.63
CA PRO A 114 -13.52 -19.08 10.37
C PRO A 114 -12.71 -19.13 9.07
N LEU A 115 -11.60 -19.86 9.11
CA LEU A 115 -10.72 -20.02 7.94
C LEU A 115 -11.47 -20.53 6.70
N GLU A 116 -12.52 -21.32 6.93
CA GLU A 116 -13.45 -21.87 5.94
C GLU A 116 -14.11 -20.78 5.09
N VAL A 117 -14.41 -19.60 5.67
CA VAL A 117 -15.02 -18.47 4.96
C VAL A 117 -14.06 -17.89 3.92
N LEU A 118 -12.74 -17.93 4.19
CA LEU A 118 -11.71 -17.53 3.23
C LEU A 118 -11.33 -18.66 2.26
N GLN A 119 -11.74 -19.89 2.56
CA GLN A 119 -11.49 -21.07 1.73
C GLN A 119 -12.65 -21.39 0.80
N ASP A 120 -13.81 -20.77 1.01
CA ASP A 120 -15.01 -21.06 0.23
C ASP A 120 -14.79 -20.64 -1.22
N SER A 121 -14.43 -21.63 -2.04
CA SER A 121 -14.18 -21.50 -3.48
C SER A 121 -15.49 -21.46 -4.26
N ASN A 122 -16.63 -21.45 -3.56
CA ASN A 122 -17.94 -21.34 -4.16
C ASN A 122 -18.04 -19.98 -4.86
N PRO A 123 -18.32 -19.94 -6.18
CA PRO A 123 -18.49 -18.68 -6.91
C PRO A 123 -19.49 -17.74 -6.22
N ASN A 124 -20.49 -18.30 -5.53
CA ASN A 124 -21.49 -17.57 -4.76
C ASN A 124 -20.93 -16.78 -3.55
N ASN A 125 -19.71 -17.06 -3.09
CA ASN A 125 -19.00 -16.36 -2.01
C ASN A 125 -17.72 -15.65 -2.50
N ALA A 126 -17.65 -15.31 -3.79
CA ALA A 126 -16.49 -14.62 -4.42
C ALA A 126 -16.11 -13.25 -3.82
N ILE A 127 -16.85 -12.73 -2.83
CA ILE A 127 -16.53 -11.47 -2.17
C ILE A 127 -15.90 -11.81 -0.82
N PRO A 128 -14.63 -11.43 -0.57
CA PRO A 128 -13.99 -11.66 0.70
C PRO A 128 -14.77 -10.99 1.86
N PRO A 129 -14.83 -11.62 3.04
CA PRO A 129 -15.39 -10.98 4.22
C PRO A 129 -14.62 -9.70 4.51
N LEU A 130 -15.34 -8.65 4.92
CA LEU A 130 -14.74 -7.36 5.31
C LEU A 130 -13.88 -6.72 4.20
N HIS A 131 -14.19 -6.97 2.92
CA HIS A 131 -13.46 -6.44 1.76
C HIS A 131 -13.37 -4.90 1.72
N GLY A 132 -14.24 -4.16 2.42
CA GLY A 132 -14.11 -2.70 2.61
C GLY A 132 -12.84 -2.29 3.38
N ALA A 133 -12.18 -3.23 4.05
CA ALA A 133 -10.84 -3.03 4.59
C ALA A 133 -9.79 -2.90 3.48
N LEU A 134 -9.95 -3.67 2.40
CA LEU A 134 -9.08 -3.69 1.24
C LEU A 134 -9.42 -2.55 0.26
N LEU A 135 -10.70 -2.33 -0.03
CA LEU A 135 -11.16 -1.35 -1.01
C LEU A 135 -11.68 -0.08 -0.32
N LYS A 136 -10.96 1.03 -0.49
CA LYS A 136 -11.26 2.33 0.18
C LYS A 136 -12.09 3.30 -0.66
N ASN A 137 -12.54 2.90 -1.84
CA ASN A 137 -13.33 3.72 -2.74
C ASN A 137 -14.60 2.96 -3.14
N GLU A 138 -15.76 3.60 -3.01
CA GLU A 138 -17.07 3.06 -3.39
C GLU A 138 -17.11 2.55 -4.84
N GLN A 139 -16.46 3.27 -5.77
CA GLN A 139 -16.42 2.86 -7.17
C GLN A 139 -15.63 1.55 -7.38
N ASP A 140 -14.53 1.39 -6.62
CA ASP A 140 -13.71 0.18 -6.67
C ASP A 140 -14.46 -1.00 -6.03
N VAL A 141 -15.22 -0.75 -4.95
CA VAL A 141 -16.14 -1.74 -4.34
C VAL A 141 -17.20 -2.17 -5.35
N MET A 142 -17.93 -1.23 -5.96
CA MET A 142 -18.98 -1.55 -6.93
C MET A 142 -18.44 -2.29 -8.16
N LEU A 143 -17.25 -1.93 -8.64
CA LEU A 143 -16.57 -2.63 -9.73
C LEU A 143 -16.28 -4.07 -9.34
N PHE A 144 -15.66 -4.27 -8.17
CA PHE A 144 -15.32 -5.60 -7.67
C PHE A 144 -16.55 -6.48 -7.47
N GLU A 145 -17.60 -5.96 -6.83
CA GLU A 145 -18.88 -6.67 -6.64
C GLU A 145 -19.53 -7.06 -7.98
N ARG A 146 -19.51 -6.17 -8.97
CA ARG A 146 -20.03 -6.45 -10.32
C ARG A 146 -19.25 -7.57 -11.00
N LEU A 147 -17.92 -7.54 -10.93
CA LEU A 147 -17.06 -8.58 -11.51
C LEU A 147 -17.30 -9.94 -10.82
N ALA A 148 -17.36 -9.96 -9.50
CA ALA A 148 -17.70 -11.14 -8.72
C ALA A 148 -19.08 -11.71 -9.10
N PHE A 149 -20.08 -10.84 -9.31
CA PHE A 149 -21.40 -11.24 -9.75
C PHE A 149 -21.44 -11.78 -11.19
N MET A 150 -20.63 -11.24 -12.10
CA MET A 150 -20.52 -11.76 -13.47
C MET A 150 -19.86 -13.13 -13.52
N ALA A 151 -18.80 -13.35 -12.73
CA ALA A 151 -18.14 -14.64 -12.59
C ALA A 151 -19.10 -15.73 -12.05
N ARG A 152 -20.05 -15.35 -11.18
CA ARG A 152 -21.12 -16.25 -10.70
C ARG A 152 -22.07 -16.72 -11.80
N ARG A 153 -22.34 -15.88 -12.81
CA ARG A 153 -23.32 -16.15 -13.86
C ARG A 153 -22.78 -17.00 -15.01
N ASN A 154 -21.46 -17.00 -15.22
CA ASN A 154 -20.77 -17.86 -16.18
C ASN A 154 -19.67 -18.65 -15.47
N PRO A 155 -20.01 -19.71 -14.72
CA PRO A 155 -19.01 -20.66 -14.26
C PRO A 155 -18.40 -21.34 -15.50
N VAL A 156 -17.07 -21.23 -15.65
CA VAL A 156 -16.29 -21.97 -16.66
C VAL A 156 -16.30 -23.45 -16.30
#